data_AF-L0AXT1-F1
#
_entry.id   AF-L0AXT1-F1
#
_cell.length_a   1.000
_cell.length_b   1.000
_cell.length_c   1.000
_cell.angle_alpha   90.00
_cell.angle_beta   90.00
_cell.angle_gamma   90.00
#
_symmetry.space_group_name_H-M   'P 1'
#
loop_
_entity.id
_entity.type
_entity.pdbx_description
1 polymer ?
#
loop_
_entity_poly.entity_id
_entity_poly.type
_entity_poly.pdbx_seq_one_letter_code
_entity_poly.pdbx_strand_id
1 'polypeptide(L)'
;MNDGVRLDLNPKNGTTEKYGIKRSENEEGLKEYKSYKYSKHDSGSFILSSLSYDRKPLQGILSYALPVTSITTYFNKDRKKLLLIQIALPGGNNWYYTNPDTKENPENLILTKFIPQNNVTLEISDLKNILQTIKTNNGFNILELYRSHSKTAQKLVKKNYIIFDLTQKPNPGGKTTYSSEVTNEQVAVSESKRINGTYPEVKHDPGYSQFRVLGIRLPDKSYMKVDGFPDGLVEKFHVYYGRSDQNYGDPLLVDLKLVASSVYDISYFPSRYYITKNTPEGKWDIRKIFSEIKEKHAFPIILQNIVSYKKLDVDKLENTDGLREKLGDIRGGLTIDLTKTEGAVGIIQYYSSDGVSIPYKKESSTNTYVYHSTRHAYGIPGFTVKNIKTGSGNDITEDKLPPSSTLLGGFYANYSGSGYERLLFLELICFHYPTATEFPVFFYYYSKDENYQWQGYILTTTMNNSTADVESVIEHIKENYGKINLERLGDKLTGKLTKYTPDTLEVEKDESKGKYTGLSTEAIAGISIAGVSGTGIAGITIWKWPSIVSFLITRL
;
A
#
# COMPACT_ATOMS: atom_id res chain seq x y z
N MET A 1 -23.57 -3.00 -15.23
CA MET A 1 -22.68 -3.35 -14.10
C MET A 1 -21.78 -2.14 -13.86
N ASN A 2 -21.89 -1.52 -12.68
CA ASN A 2 -21.18 -0.28 -12.34
C ASN A 2 -20.10 -0.50 -11.26
N ASP A 3 -19.92 -1.75 -10.82
CA ASP A 3 -19.16 -2.20 -9.65
C ASP A 3 -17.62 -2.00 -9.78
N GLY A 4 -17.20 -1.29 -10.84
CA GLY A 4 -15.81 -1.08 -11.21
C GLY A 4 -15.18 -2.29 -11.88
N VAL A 5 -14.44 -2.04 -12.95
CA VAL A 5 -13.64 -3.02 -13.67
C VAL A 5 -12.39 -3.34 -12.86
N ARG A 6 -12.14 -4.62 -12.64
CA ARG A 6 -10.89 -5.15 -12.09
C ARG A 6 -10.15 -5.90 -13.19
N LEU A 7 -8.92 -5.48 -13.49
CA LEU A 7 -8.15 -6.06 -14.59
C LEU A 7 -6.95 -6.85 -14.06
N ASP A 8 -6.75 -8.04 -14.63
CA ASP A 8 -5.50 -8.78 -14.51
C ASP A 8 -4.61 -8.45 -15.69
N LEU A 9 -3.42 -7.94 -15.39
CA LEU A 9 -2.45 -7.45 -16.36
C LEU A 9 -1.51 -8.55 -16.86
N ASN A 10 -1.63 -9.79 -16.37
CA ASN A 10 -0.78 -10.90 -16.80
C ASN A 10 -1.00 -11.22 -18.29
N PRO A 11 0.03 -11.08 -19.14
CA PRO A 11 -0.08 -11.37 -20.57
C PRO A 11 -0.51 -12.81 -20.89
N LYS A 12 -0.33 -13.75 -19.96
CA LYS A 12 -0.68 -15.16 -20.14
C LYS A 12 -2.18 -15.44 -20.06
N ASN A 13 -2.98 -14.56 -19.45
CA ASN A 13 -4.41 -14.77 -19.25
C ASN A 13 -5.28 -14.59 -20.51
N GLY A 14 -4.67 -14.68 -21.71
CA GLY A 14 -5.36 -14.54 -22.99
C GLY A 14 -5.95 -13.15 -23.25
N THR A 15 -6.61 -12.97 -24.41
CA THR A 15 -7.42 -11.77 -24.69
C THR A 15 -8.74 -11.90 -23.94
N THR A 16 -8.70 -11.68 -22.63
CA THR A 16 -9.87 -11.77 -21.78
C THR A 16 -10.79 -10.58 -22.08
N GLU A 17 -11.97 -10.83 -22.65
CA GLU A 17 -13.06 -9.85 -22.72
C GLU A 17 -13.84 -9.89 -21.40
N LYS A 18 -13.20 -9.45 -20.31
CA LYS A 18 -13.85 -9.34 -19.00
C LYS A 18 -14.47 -7.95 -18.87
N TYR A 19 -15.73 -7.87 -18.44
CA TYR A 19 -16.45 -6.60 -18.23
C TYR A 19 -16.58 -5.71 -19.49
N GLY A 20 -16.56 -6.30 -20.69
CA GLY A 20 -16.56 -5.53 -21.95
C GLY A 20 -15.26 -4.78 -22.23
N ILE A 21 -14.18 -5.11 -21.49
CA ILE A 21 -12.84 -4.57 -21.72
C ILE A 21 -12.03 -5.59 -22.50
N LYS A 22 -11.50 -5.17 -23.64
CA LYS A 22 -10.68 -5.98 -24.52
C LYS A 22 -9.21 -5.65 -24.32
N ARG A 23 -8.38 -6.68 -24.23
CA ARG A 23 -6.93 -6.58 -24.35
C ARG A 23 -6.49 -6.76 -25.80
N SER A 24 -5.78 -5.79 -26.36
CA SER A 24 -5.10 -5.90 -27.67
C SER A 24 -3.59 -5.76 -27.52
N GLU A 25 -2.84 -6.20 -28.53
CA GLU A 25 -1.46 -5.72 -28.67
C GLU A 25 -1.50 -4.20 -28.95
N ASN A 26 -0.53 -3.48 -28.41
CA ASN A 26 -0.44 -2.04 -28.62
C ASN A 26 0.41 -1.75 -29.86
N GLU A 27 -0.25 -1.54 -31.00
CA GLU A 27 0.40 -1.30 -32.31
C GLU A 27 1.24 -0.02 -32.35
N GLU A 28 0.84 1.00 -31.58
CA GLU A 28 1.58 2.25 -31.39
C GLU A 28 2.75 2.10 -30.40
N GLY A 29 2.93 0.90 -29.84
CA GLY A 29 3.97 0.60 -28.88
C GLY A 29 5.38 0.61 -29.44
N LEU A 30 6.36 0.76 -28.55
CA LEU A 30 7.77 0.68 -28.90
C LEU A 30 8.14 -0.76 -29.27
N LYS A 31 8.58 -0.99 -30.52
CA LYS A 31 8.93 -2.33 -31.07
C LYS A 31 9.91 -3.15 -30.23
N GLU A 32 10.74 -2.49 -29.42
CA GLU A 32 11.72 -3.13 -28.53
C GLU A 32 11.09 -3.80 -27.30
N TYR A 33 9.81 -3.51 -27.03
CA TYR A 33 9.05 -3.95 -25.87
C TYR A 33 7.78 -4.68 -26.31
N LYS A 34 7.24 -5.53 -25.44
CA LYS A 34 5.88 -6.06 -25.62
C LYS A 34 4.93 -5.18 -24.85
N SER A 35 3.88 -4.67 -25.52
CA SER A 35 2.92 -3.81 -24.86
C SER A 35 1.49 -4.19 -25.21
N TYR A 36 0.60 -4.04 -24.23
CA TYR A 36 -0.81 -4.40 -24.33
C TYR A 36 -1.66 -3.22 -23.91
N LYS A 37 -2.73 -2.98 -24.67
CA LYS A 37 -3.73 -1.94 -24.40
C LYS A 37 -5.03 -2.61 -23.97
N TYR A 38 -5.61 -2.11 -22.88
CA TYR A 38 -6.89 -2.53 -22.33
C TYR A 38 -7.87 -1.36 -22.49
N SER A 39 -8.92 -1.57 -23.28
CA SER A 39 -9.94 -0.54 -23.53
C SER A 39 -11.30 -1.17 -23.80
N LYS A 40 -12.38 -0.38 -23.66
CA LYS A 40 -13.71 -0.82 -24.10
C LYS A 40 -13.71 -1.11 -25.60
N HIS A 41 -14.44 -2.15 -26.00
CA HIS A 41 -14.60 -2.52 -27.40
C HIS A 41 -15.23 -1.39 -28.22
N ASP A 42 -16.31 -0.79 -27.71
CA ASP A 42 -17.12 0.20 -28.43
C ASP A 42 -16.69 1.65 -28.19
N SER A 43 -15.42 1.86 -27.85
CA SER A 43 -14.86 3.14 -27.36
C SER A 43 -15.48 3.63 -26.03
N GLY A 44 -14.97 4.74 -25.50
CA GLY A 44 -15.44 5.35 -24.25
C GLY A 44 -14.63 5.00 -23.00
N SER A 45 -15.09 5.48 -21.85
CA SER A 45 -14.44 5.28 -20.54
C SER A 45 -15.08 4.15 -19.74
N PHE A 46 -14.32 3.60 -18.80
CA PHE A 46 -14.80 2.64 -17.81
C PHE A 46 -14.26 2.99 -16.42
N ILE A 47 -14.95 2.57 -15.38
CA ILE A 47 -14.47 2.77 -14.01
C ILE A 47 -13.47 1.68 -13.69
N LEU A 48 -12.21 2.04 -13.47
CA LEU A 48 -11.18 1.11 -13.01
C LEU A 48 -11.15 1.12 -11.48
N SER A 49 -11.37 -0.04 -10.85
CA SER A 49 -11.39 -0.17 -9.39
C SER A 49 -10.16 -0.89 -8.83
N SER A 50 -9.53 -1.79 -9.59
CA SER A 50 -8.32 -2.47 -9.16
C SER A 50 -7.50 -3.01 -10.34
N LEU A 51 -6.19 -3.15 -10.10
CA LEU A 51 -5.24 -3.81 -10.99
C LEU A 51 -4.59 -4.97 -10.26
N SER A 52 -4.48 -6.10 -10.96
CA SER A 52 -3.86 -7.32 -10.47
C SER A 52 -2.86 -7.86 -11.49
N TYR A 53 -1.97 -8.74 -11.04
CA TYR A 53 -1.09 -9.52 -11.89
C TYR A 53 -1.07 -10.95 -11.38
N ASP A 54 -1.38 -11.89 -12.27
CA ASP A 54 -1.50 -13.30 -11.91
C ASP A 54 -2.45 -13.47 -10.71
N ARG A 55 -3.59 -12.79 -10.81
CA ARG A 55 -4.70 -12.78 -9.85
C ARG A 55 -4.37 -12.18 -8.48
N LYS A 56 -3.15 -11.68 -8.29
CA LYS A 56 -2.75 -10.97 -7.06
C LYS A 56 -2.88 -9.46 -7.25
N PRO A 57 -3.55 -8.74 -6.33
CA PRO A 57 -3.65 -7.28 -6.41
C PRO A 57 -2.26 -6.63 -6.43
N LEU A 58 -2.03 -5.74 -7.38
CA LEU A 58 -0.81 -4.96 -7.44
C LEU A 58 -0.85 -3.86 -6.38
N GLN A 59 0.14 -3.87 -5.50
CA GLN A 59 0.21 -2.91 -4.40
C GLN A 59 0.71 -1.54 -4.88
N GLY A 60 0.24 -0.48 -4.22
CA GLY A 60 0.63 0.90 -4.55
C GLY A 60 -0.02 1.48 -5.82
N ILE A 61 -0.97 0.76 -6.43
CA ILE A 61 -1.66 1.22 -7.64
C ILE A 61 -3.11 1.53 -7.33
N LEU A 62 -3.56 2.73 -7.76
CA LEU A 62 -4.95 3.22 -7.63
C LEU A 62 -5.44 3.27 -6.18
N SER A 63 -5.31 4.43 -5.54
CA SER A 63 -5.84 4.63 -4.18
C SER A 63 -7.36 4.69 -4.10
N TYR A 64 -8.05 4.78 -5.24
CA TYR A 64 -9.50 4.86 -5.35
C TYR A 64 -9.93 4.53 -6.78
N ALA A 65 -11.22 4.30 -6.97
CA ALA A 65 -11.76 4.02 -8.29
C ALA A 65 -11.85 5.28 -9.14
N LEU A 66 -11.51 5.17 -10.42
CA LEU A 66 -11.56 6.33 -11.30
C LEU A 66 -11.94 5.97 -12.74
N PRO A 67 -12.57 6.90 -13.47
CA PRO A 67 -12.83 6.71 -14.88
C PRO A 67 -11.52 6.72 -15.66
N VAL A 68 -11.34 5.74 -16.53
CA VAL A 68 -10.19 5.60 -17.42
C VAL A 68 -10.68 5.33 -18.85
N THR A 69 -9.93 5.79 -19.84
CA THR A 69 -10.20 5.51 -21.27
C THR A 69 -9.46 4.27 -21.74
N SER A 70 -8.23 4.07 -21.26
CA SER A 70 -7.47 2.86 -21.52
C SER A 70 -6.34 2.67 -20.51
N ILE A 71 -5.81 1.45 -20.47
CA ILE A 71 -4.59 1.12 -19.73
C ILE A 71 -3.61 0.52 -20.72
N THR A 72 -2.37 0.98 -20.71
CA THR A 72 -1.31 0.42 -21.53
C THR A 72 -0.22 -0.13 -20.63
N THR A 73 0.16 -1.39 -20.83
CA THR A 73 1.23 -2.05 -20.07
C THR A 73 2.42 -2.28 -20.97
N TYR A 74 3.62 -2.15 -20.42
CA TYR A 74 4.88 -2.40 -21.11
C TYR A 74 5.67 -3.47 -20.38
N PHE A 75 6.09 -4.48 -21.13
CA PHE A 75 6.89 -5.61 -20.69
C PHE A 75 8.20 -5.67 -21.48
N ASN A 76 9.18 -6.35 -20.91
CA ASN A 76 10.34 -6.79 -21.68
C ASN A 76 9.94 -7.78 -22.81
N LYS A 77 10.89 -8.07 -23.73
CA LYS A 77 10.62 -8.85 -24.95
C LYS A 77 10.03 -10.25 -24.68
N ASP A 78 10.40 -10.89 -23.57
CA ASP A 78 9.93 -12.23 -23.19
C ASP A 78 8.62 -12.23 -22.37
N ARG A 79 8.03 -11.04 -22.14
CA ARG A 79 6.78 -10.83 -21.39
C ARG A 79 6.85 -11.21 -19.90
N LYS A 80 8.05 -11.38 -19.32
CA LYS A 80 8.20 -11.79 -17.92
C LYS A 80 8.25 -10.62 -16.93
N LYS A 81 8.76 -9.47 -17.35
CA LYS A 81 9.00 -8.32 -16.48
C LYS A 81 8.06 -7.19 -16.85
N LEU A 82 7.13 -6.85 -15.95
CA LEU A 82 6.32 -5.63 -16.05
C LEU A 82 7.24 -4.43 -15.78
N LEU A 83 7.29 -3.48 -16.71
CA LEU A 83 8.20 -2.32 -16.62
C LEU A 83 7.43 -1.04 -16.30
N LEU A 84 6.31 -0.82 -16.99
CA LEU A 84 5.53 0.40 -16.87
C LEU A 84 4.05 0.11 -17.12
N ILE A 85 3.18 0.80 -16.37
CA ILE A 85 1.75 0.90 -16.62
C ILE A 85 1.42 2.36 -16.87
N GLN A 86 0.73 2.64 -17.98
CA GLN A 86 0.12 3.92 -18.30
C GLN A 86 -1.38 3.78 -18.13
N ILE A 87 -2.01 4.69 -17.38
CA ILE A 87 -3.45 4.78 -17.20
C ILE A 87 -3.90 6.10 -17.82
N ALA A 88 -4.63 6.00 -18.93
CA ALA A 88 -5.18 7.15 -19.63
C ALA A 88 -6.53 7.54 -19.02
N LEU A 89 -6.67 8.81 -18.65
CA LEU A 89 -7.88 9.38 -18.06
C LEU A 89 -8.73 10.09 -19.12
N PRO A 90 -10.04 10.29 -18.86
CA PRO A 90 -10.83 11.26 -19.62
C PRO A 90 -10.16 12.64 -19.60
N GLY A 91 -10.22 13.36 -20.73
CA GLY A 91 -9.59 14.67 -20.88
C GLY A 91 -8.11 14.64 -21.28
N GLY A 92 -7.55 13.46 -21.59
CA GLY A 92 -6.20 13.33 -22.17
C GLY A 92 -5.05 13.28 -21.17
N ASN A 93 -5.34 13.35 -19.87
CA ASN A 93 -4.33 13.20 -18.82
C ASN A 93 -3.89 11.73 -18.69
N ASN A 94 -2.64 11.50 -18.31
CA ASN A 94 -2.10 10.16 -18.10
C ASN A 94 -1.44 10.03 -16.73
N TRP A 95 -1.69 8.91 -16.06
CA TRP A 95 -0.94 8.47 -14.88
C TRP A 95 -0.01 7.34 -15.28
N TYR A 96 1.16 7.29 -14.64
CA TYR A 96 2.15 6.28 -14.93
C TYR A 96 2.62 5.63 -13.63
N TYR A 97 2.84 4.33 -13.70
CA TYR A 97 3.40 3.51 -12.63
C TYR A 97 4.59 2.76 -13.19
N THR A 98 5.72 2.85 -12.52
CA THR A 98 6.98 2.22 -12.97
C THR A 98 7.47 1.19 -11.99
N ASN A 99 8.10 0.16 -12.53
CA ASN A 99 8.72 -0.89 -11.74
C ASN A 99 10.07 -0.40 -11.18
N PRO A 100 10.21 -0.23 -9.85
CA PRO A 100 11.48 0.19 -9.23
C PRO A 100 12.50 -0.95 -9.10
N ASP A 101 12.08 -2.22 -9.18
CA ASP A 101 12.96 -3.40 -9.12
C ASP A 101 12.47 -4.52 -10.05
N THR A 102 13.14 -4.64 -11.20
CA THR A 102 12.80 -5.66 -12.21
C THR A 102 13.31 -7.08 -11.87
N LYS A 103 13.92 -7.28 -10.70
CA LYS A 103 14.28 -8.61 -10.21
C LYS A 103 13.13 -9.27 -9.45
N GLU A 104 12.25 -8.46 -8.87
CA GLU A 104 11.06 -8.92 -8.19
C GLU A 104 10.01 -9.41 -9.20
N ASN A 105 9.24 -10.42 -8.77
CA ASN A 105 8.12 -10.89 -9.57
C ASN A 105 7.02 -9.80 -9.62
N PRO A 106 6.31 -9.63 -10.74
CA PRO A 106 5.32 -8.58 -10.88
C PRO A 106 4.25 -8.54 -9.79
N GLU A 107 3.81 -9.69 -9.29
CA GLU A 107 2.80 -9.80 -8.22
C GLU A 107 3.26 -9.26 -6.85
N ASN A 108 4.57 -9.12 -6.63
CA ASN A 108 5.14 -8.61 -5.38
C ASN A 108 5.62 -7.16 -5.50
N LEU A 109 5.43 -6.52 -6.65
CA LEU A 109 5.92 -5.17 -6.89
C LEU A 109 5.10 -4.12 -6.15
N ILE A 110 5.81 -3.14 -5.58
CA ILE A 110 5.28 -1.84 -5.21
C ILE A 110 5.71 -0.87 -6.31
N LEU A 111 4.77 -0.46 -7.18
CA LEU A 111 5.10 0.44 -8.27
C LEU A 111 5.20 1.89 -7.80
N THR A 112 6.09 2.65 -8.44
CA THR A 112 6.23 4.09 -8.18
C THR A 112 5.31 4.87 -9.11
N LYS A 113 4.38 5.63 -8.55
CA LYS A 113 3.48 6.52 -9.30
C LYS A 113 4.17 7.82 -9.69
N PHE A 114 3.94 8.29 -10.91
CA PHE A 114 4.17 9.69 -11.26
C PHE A 114 3.07 10.24 -12.17
N ILE A 115 2.89 11.55 -12.07
CA ILE A 115 1.97 12.33 -12.90
C ILE A 115 2.82 13.43 -13.53
N PRO A 116 2.94 13.47 -14.88
CA PRO A 116 3.73 14.51 -15.54
C PRO A 116 3.27 15.91 -15.13
N GLN A 117 4.22 16.85 -15.13
CA GLN A 117 3.92 18.26 -14.91
C GLN A 117 2.89 18.77 -15.90
N ASN A 118 2.02 19.68 -15.44
CA ASN A 118 0.96 20.31 -16.23
C ASN A 118 0.02 19.29 -16.92
N ASN A 119 0.00 18.05 -16.43
CA ASN A 119 -0.73 16.92 -17.00
C ASN A 119 -0.42 16.67 -18.49
N VAL A 120 0.78 17.05 -18.96
CA VAL A 120 1.19 16.83 -20.34
C VAL A 120 1.48 15.35 -20.55
N THR A 121 0.85 14.75 -21.55
CA THR A 121 1.11 13.36 -21.95
C THR A 121 2.55 13.18 -22.39
N LEU A 122 3.19 12.10 -21.92
CA LEU A 122 4.53 11.75 -22.36
C LEU A 122 4.53 11.34 -23.83
N GLU A 123 5.50 11.85 -24.57
CA GLU A 123 5.71 11.46 -25.96
C GLU A 123 6.31 10.04 -26.01
N ILE A 124 6.22 9.40 -27.18
CA ILE A 124 6.82 8.07 -27.40
C ILE A 124 8.33 8.08 -27.11
N SER A 125 9.01 9.18 -27.41
CA SER A 125 10.43 9.40 -27.10
C SER A 125 10.70 9.39 -25.59
N ASP A 126 9.86 10.05 -24.79
CA ASP A 126 9.95 10.05 -23.33
C ASP A 126 9.74 8.65 -22.76
N LEU A 127 8.72 7.93 -23.24
CA LEU A 127 8.45 6.56 -22.82
C LEU A 127 9.63 5.64 -23.16
N LYS A 128 10.26 5.83 -24.32
CA LYS A 128 11.47 5.09 -24.71
C LYS A 128 12.61 5.32 -23.72
N ASN A 129 12.86 6.57 -23.35
CA ASN A 129 13.91 6.93 -22.39
C ASN A 129 13.65 6.30 -21.01
N ILE A 130 12.41 6.35 -20.54
CA ILE A 130 11.99 5.75 -19.25
C ILE A 130 12.20 4.23 -19.27
N LEU A 131 11.65 3.54 -20.28
CA LEU A 131 11.74 2.08 -20.37
C LEU A 131 13.19 1.60 -20.53
N GLN A 132 14.00 2.32 -21.32
CA GLN A 132 15.42 2.02 -21.47
C GLN A 132 16.18 2.19 -20.16
N THR A 133 15.85 3.23 -19.38
CA THR A 133 16.44 3.45 -18.05
C THR A 133 16.07 2.32 -17.09
N ILE A 134 14.80 1.89 -17.06
CA ILE A 134 14.35 0.75 -16.25
C ILE A 134 15.13 -0.51 -16.61
N LYS A 135 15.22 -0.81 -17.91
CA LYS A 135 15.92 -1.98 -18.42
C LYS A 135 17.41 -1.98 -18.07
N THR A 136 18.08 -0.83 -18.22
CA THR A 136 19.53 -0.71 -18.01
C THR A 136 19.90 -0.79 -16.52
N ASN A 137 19.03 -0.27 -15.65
CA ASN A 137 19.31 -0.17 -14.21
C ASN A 137 18.65 -1.28 -13.38
N ASN A 138 18.00 -2.25 -14.02
CA ASN A 138 17.16 -3.27 -13.40
C ASN A 138 16.02 -2.67 -12.55
N GLY A 139 15.52 -1.49 -12.88
CA GLY A 139 14.54 -0.76 -12.08
C GLY A 139 14.47 0.70 -12.47
N PHE A 140 13.34 1.35 -12.22
CA PHE A 140 13.18 2.78 -12.45
C PHE A 140 14.06 3.58 -11.49
N ASN A 141 14.88 4.47 -12.06
CA ASN A 141 15.74 5.35 -11.31
C ASN A 141 15.66 6.76 -11.91
N ILE A 142 15.01 7.67 -11.20
CA ILE A 142 14.80 9.05 -11.66
C ILE A 142 16.10 9.82 -11.84
N LEU A 143 17.14 9.49 -11.08
CA LEU A 143 18.46 10.13 -11.19
C LEU A 143 19.18 9.72 -12.46
N GLU A 144 19.17 8.43 -12.76
CA GLU A 144 19.76 7.93 -14.00
C GLU A 144 18.99 8.45 -15.21
N LEU A 145 17.66 8.57 -15.11
CA LEU A 145 16.85 9.24 -16.14
C LEU A 145 17.23 10.71 -16.26
N TYR A 146 17.45 11.42 -15.16
CA TYR A 146 17.84 12.84 -15.19
C TYR A 146 19.22 13.05 -15.83
N ARG A 147 20.20 12.21 -15.48
CA ARG A 147 21.57 12.28 -16.03
C ARG A 147 21.62 11.97 -17.52
N SER A 148 20.87 10.95 -17.96
CA SER A 148 20.88 10.49 -19.36
C SER A 148 19.86 11.21 -20.25
N HIS A 149 18.74 11.66 -19.69
CA HIS A 149 17.59 12.21 -20.42
C HIS A 149 16.88 13.33 -19.62
N SER A 150 17.62 14.38 -19.25
CA SER A 150 17.17 15.46 -18.36
C SER A 150 15.83 16.09 -18.77
N LYS A 151 15.57 16.30 -20.07
CA LYS A 151 14.28 16.83 -20.57
C LYS A 151 13.10 15.94 -20.20
N THR A 152 13.24 14.61 -20.38
CA THR A 152 12.20 13.66 -19.99
C THR A 152 12.02 13.65 -18.47
N ALA A 153 13.12 13.63 -17.70
CA ALA A 153 13.04 13.66 -16.24
C ALA A 153 12.37 14.94 -15.69
N GLN A 154 12.64 16.11 -16.29
CA GLN A 154 12.01 17.38 -15.89
C GLN A 154 10.49 17.36 -16.07
N LYS A 155 9.95 16.59 -17.02
CA LYS A 155 8.50 16.38 -17.14
C LYS A 155 7.92 15.61 -15.94
N LEU A 156 8.73 14.83 -15.21
CA LEU A 156 8.28 13.97 -14.10
C LEU A 156 8.49 14.59 -12.72
N VAL A 157 9.43 15.53 -12.60
CA VAL A 157 9.90 16.05 -11.31
C VAL A 157 9.33 17.45 -11.07
N LYS A 158 8.55 17.66 -10.00
CA LYS A 158 8.08 19.01 -9.62
C LYS A 158 9.10 19.73 -8.75
N LYS A 159 8.96 21.05 -8.63
CA LYS A 159 9.87 21.89 -7.83
C LYS A 159 10.07 21.37 -6.40
N ASN A 160 8.99 20.96 -5.72
CA ASN A 160 9.05 20.44 -4.35
C ASN A 160 9.44 18.95 -4.23
N TYR A 161 10.03 18.36 -5.28
CA TYR A 161 10.51 16.98 -5.26
C TYR A 161 11.99 17.00 -4.90
N ILE A 162 12.36 16.28 -3.85
CA ILE A 162 13.67 16.41 -3.20
C ILE A 162 14.38 15.06 -3.16
N ILE A 163 15.66 15.09 -3.52
CA ILE A 163 16.58 14.01 -3.21
C ILE A 163 17.43 14.46 -2.03
N PHE A 164 17.28 13.77 -0.91
CA PHE A 164 17.98 14.11 0.31
C PHE A 164 19.39 13.53 0.27
N ASP A 165 20.40 14.34 0.63
CA ASP A 165 21.80 13.93 0.60
C ASP A 165 22.36 13.85 2.01
N LEU A 166 22.54 12.62 2.52
CA LEU A 166 23.09 12.35 3.86
C LEU A 166 24.62 12.43 3.90
N THR A 167 25.29 12.72 2.77
CA THR A 167 26.71 13.12 2.80
C THR A 167 26.89 14.53 3.36
N GLN A 168 25.80 15.32 3.37
CA GLN A 168 25.76 16.69 3.83
C GLN A 168 25.48 16.73 5.33
N LYS A 169 26.30 17.47 6.07
CA LYS A 169 26.35 17.45 7.53
C LYS A 169 26.09 18.83 8.09
N PRO A 170 25.52 18.95 9.30
CA PRO A 170 25.42 20.24 9.96
C PRO A 170 26.83 20.79 10.27
N ASN A 171 27.01 22.09 10.08
CA ASN A 171 28.24 22.78 10.49
C ASN A 171 28.19 23.12 11.99
N PRO A 172 29.29 22.99 12.74
CA PRO A 172 29.34 23.41 14.13
C PRO A 172 28.95 24.90 14.25
N GLY A 173 27.85 25.18 14.94
CA GLY A 173 27.35 26.55 15.14
C GLY A 173 26.62 27.18 13.95
N GLY A 174 26.27 26.42 12.91
CA GLY A 174 25.61 26.97 11.71
C GLY A 174 24.74 26.00 10.94
N LYS A 175 24.15 26.50 9.85
CA LYS A 175 23.40 25.71 8.86
C LYS A 175 24.30 25.45 7.66
N THR A 176 24.35 24.22 7.19
CA THR A 176 24.92 23.88 5.87
C THR A 176 23.78 23.83 4.87
N THR A 177 24.01 24.19 3.61
CA THR A 177 23.01 24.05 2.55
C THR A 177 23.57 23.24 1.40
N TYR A 178 22.71 22.49 0.71
CA TYR A 178 23.04 21.82 -0.54
C TYR A 178 21.88 21.90 -1.54
N SER A 179 22.20 21.76 -2.82
CA SER A 179 21.20 21.68 -3.88
C SER A 179 20.72 20.23 -4.07
N SER A 180 19.41 20.00 -4.05
CA SER A 180 18.80 18.73 -4.46
C SER A 180 19.18 18.41 -5.91
N GLU A 181 19.73 17.22 -6.16
CA GLU A 181 20.39 16.87 -7.44
C GLU A 181 19.49 17.01 -8.68
N VAL A 182 18.19 16.79 -8.54
CA VAL A 182 17.23 16.80 -9.67
C VAL A 182 16.50 18.13 -9.86
N THR A 183 16.35 18.90 -8.78
CA THR A 183 15.54 20.13 -8.78
C THR A 183 16.34 21.41 -8.53
N ASN A 184 17.60 21.28 -8.08
CA ASN A 184 18.44 22.38 -7.58
C ASN A 184 17.84 23.17 -6.40
N GLU A 185 16.77 22.66 -5.77
CA GLU A 185 16.22 23.27 -4.57
C GLU A 185 17.23 23.21 -3.41
N GLN A 186 17.34 24.33 -2.69
CA GLN A 186 18.23 24.41 -1.54
C GLN A 186 17.64 23.67 -0.35
N VAL A 187 18.43 22.76 0.23
CA VAL A 187 18.09 22.02 1.44
C VAL A 187 19.07 22.43 2.54
N ALA A 188 18.53 23.02 3.61
CA ALA A 188 19.29 23.37 4.80
C ALA A 188 19.42 22.16 5.73
N VAL A 189 20.64 21.93 6.21
CA VAL A 189 21.00 20.87 7.14
C VAL A 189 21.39 21.49 8.48
N SER A 190 20.76 21.01 9.54
CA SER A 190 21.03 21.49 10.90
C SER A 190 20.84 20.38 11.92
N GLU A 191 21.72 20.33 12.94
CA GLU A 191 21.47 19.54 14.14
C GLU A 191 20.34 20.24 14.90
N SER A 192 19.24 19.52 15.13
CA SER A 192 18.05 20.08 15.76
C SER A 192 18.10 19.93 17.28
N LYS A 193 18.42 18.73 17.75
CA LYS A 193 18.60 18.36 19.16
C LYS A 193 19.28 17.00 19.28
N ARG A 194 19.52 16.57 20.52
CA ARG A 194 19.96 15.21 20.84
C ARG A 194 18.89 14.47 21.62
N ILE A 195 18.50 13.30 21.14
CA ILE A 195 17.53 12.45 21.82
C ILE A 195 18.18 11.84 23.06
N ASN A 196 17.58 12.13 24.22
CA ASN A 196 18.14 11.79 25.54
C ASN A 196 19.59 12.27 25.75
N GLY A 197 19.96 13.40 25.10
CA GLY A 197 21.33 13.92 25.13
C GLY A 197 22.37 13.11 24.36
N THR A 198 22.02 11.95 23.77
CA THR A 198 22.98 11.02 23.19
C THR A 198 22.91 10.91 21.67
N TYR A 199 21.73 10.74 21.09
CA TYR A 199 21.59 10.48 19.66
C TYR A 199 21.32 11.78 18.89
N PRO A 200 22.21 12.22 17.97
CA PRO A 200 21.99 13.43 17.18
C PRO A 200 20.78 13.27 16.26
N GLU A 201 19.91 14.28 16.24
CA GLU A 201 18.82 14.43 15.28
C GLU A 201 19.14 15.55 14.30
N VAL A 202 19.36 15.20 13.03
CA VAL A 202 19.64 16.15 11.96
C VAL A 202 18.39 16.38 11.12
N LYS A 203 18.01 17.64 10.98
CA LYS A 203 16.92 18.08 10.11
C LYS A 203 17.47 18.44 8.72
N HIS A 204 16.83 17.93 7.68
CA HIS A 204 17.00 18.40 6.30
C HIS A 204 15.74 19.16 5.87
N ASP A 205 15.88 20.45 5.63
CA ASP A 205 14.77 21.39 5.39
C ASP A 205 14.87 22.00 3.98
N PRO A 206 14.01 21.62 3.02
CA PRO A 206 14.06 22.13 1.66
C PRO A 206 13.44 23.53 1.50
N GLY A 207 13.07 24.21 2.60
CA GLY A 207 12.41 25.53 2.56
C GLY A 207 10.95 25.49 2.13
N TYR A 208 10.41 24.31 1.81
CA TYR A 208 8.99 24.07 1.58
C TYR A 208 8.33 23.55 2.85
N SER A 209 7.10 23.99 3.11
CA SER A 209 6.26 23.37 4.14
C SER A 209 5.90 21.92 3.80
N GLN A 210 5.89 21.58 2.50
CA GLN A 210 5.47 20.26 2.00
C GLN A 210 6.27 19.87 0.75
N PHE A 211 6.82 18.66 0.76
CA PHE A 211 7.68 18.14 -0.30
C PHE A 211 7.44 16.65 -0.57
N ARG A 212 8.07 16.11 -1.61
CA ARG A 212 8.11 14.66 -1.89
C ARG A 212 9.53 14.15 -1.86
N VAL A 213 9.72 12.96 -1.30
CA VAL A 213 11.01 12.28 -1.27
C VAL A 213 11.14 11.43 -2.54
N LEU A 214 12.12 11.75 -3.38
CA LEU A 214 12.44 10.95 -4.57
C LEU A 214 13.58 9.94 -4.35
N GLY A 215 14.39 10.18 -3.34
CA GLY A 215 15.58 9.40 -3.06
C GLY A 215 16.33 9.92 -1.84
N ILE A 216 17.18 9.07 -1.30
CA ILE A 216 18.08 9.40 -0.20
C ILE A 216 19.47 8.90 -0.58
N ARG A 217 20.42 9.83 -0.74
CA ARG A 217 21.84 9.50 -0.94
C ARG A 217 22.47 9.23 0.42
N LEU A 218 23.09 8.07 0.58
CA LEU A 218 23.74 7.62 1.79
C LEU A 218 25.13 8.25 1.95
N PRO A 219 25.73 8.20 3.15
CA PRO A 219 27.08 8.75 3.39
C PRO A 219 28.19 8.13 2.52
N ASP A 220 28.01 6.89 2.05
CA ASP A 220 28.90 6.22 1.10
C ASP A 220 28.68 6.65 -0.37
N LYS A 221 27.83 7.66 -0.59
CA LYS A 221 27.39 8.21 -1.88
C LYS A 221 26.48 7.30 -2.70
N SER A 222 26.17 6.09 -2.23
CA SER A 222 25.16 5.24 -2.85
C SER A 222 23.75 5.78 -2.59
N TYR A 223 22.73 5.25 -3.28
CA TYR A 223 21.34 5.60 -2.99
C TYR A 223 20.67 4.50 -2.20
N MET A 224 19.90 4.92 -1.19
CA MET A 224 19.11 4.06 -0.36
C MET A 224 18.08 3.30 -1.20
N LYS A 225 18.10 1.97 -1.09
CA LYS A 225 17.12 1.08 -1.72
C LYS A 225 16.09 0.64 -0.68
N VAL A 226 14.84 1.00 -0.90
CA VAL A 226 13.68 0.64 -0.08
C VAL A 226 12.51 0.27 -0.99
N ASP A 227 11.52 -0.41 -0.43
CA ASP A 227 10.30 -0.85 -1.12
C ASP A 227 9.32 0.32 -1.37
N GLY A 228 9.81 1.33 -2.08
CA GLY A 228 9.09 2.57 -2.40
C GLY A 228 9.21 3.66 -1.32
N PHE A 229 9.22 4.92 -1.77
CA PHE A 229 9.04 6.07 -0.87
C PHE A 229 7.55 6.43 -0.78
N PRO A 230 7.14 7.20 0.25
CA PRO A 230 5.75 7.60 0.38
C PRO A 230 5.27 8.46 -0.81
N ASP A 231 4.12 8.08 -1.38
CA ASP A 231 3.41 8.89 -2.38
C ASP A 231 2.68 10.11 -1.76
N GLY A 232 2.70 10.26 -0.44
CA GLY A 232 2.13 11.43 0.25
C GLY A 232 3.05 12.64 0.21
N LEU A 233 2.51 13.83 0.47
CA LEU A 233 3.35 14.98 0.81
C LEU A 233 3.92 14.79 2.22
N VAL A 234 5.19 15.14 2.36
CA VAL A 234 5.98 15.06 3.60
C VAL A 234 6.23 16.48 4.09
N GLU A 235 6.12 16.71 5.40
CA GLU A 235 6.43 18.00 6.06
C GLU A 235 7.70 17.93 6.93
N LYS A 236 8.21 16.72 7.22
CA LYS A 236 9.38 16.50 8.07
C LYS A 236 10.29 15.43 7.46
N PHE A 237 11.58 15.72 7.29
CA PHE A 237 12.64 14.76 6.98
C PHE A 237 13.75 14.89 8.02
N HIS A 238 13.78 13.97 8.99
CA HIS A 238 14.77 13.98 10.06
C HIS A 238 15.54 12.66 10.09
N VAL A 239 16.82 12.74 10.42
CA VAL A 239 17.73 11.59 10.46
C VAL A 239 18.38 11.51 11.82
N TYR A 240 18.37 10.31 12.41
CA TYR A 240 18.96 10.03 13.70
C TYR A 240 20.23 9.21 13.53
N TYR A 241 21.30 9.60 14.20
CA TYR A 241 22.63 9.00 14.06
C TYR A 241 23.08 8.32 15.36
N GLY A 242 24.10 7.46 15.25
CA GLY A 242 24.69 6.77 16.40
C GLY A 242 25.23 7.72 17.46
N ARG A 243 25.15 7.32 18.73
CA ARG A 243 25.61 8.12 19.90
C ARG A 243 27.07 8.59 19.80
N SER A 244 27.92 7.82 19.14
CA SER A 244 29.36 8.09 18.98
C SER A 244 29.70 8.64 17.60
N ASP A 245 28.70 8.84 16.74
CA ASP A 245 28.90 9.26 15.35
C ASP A 245 28.93 10.79 15.23
N GLN A 246 30.08 11.37 15.57
CA GLN A 246 30.32 12.81 15.42
C GLN A 246 30.40 13.25 13.94
N ASN A 247 30.56 12.28 13.03
CA ASN A 247 30.74 12.53 11.61
C ASN A 247 29.48 12.29 10.79
N TYR A 248 28.35 11.91 11.41
CA TYR A 248 27.10 11.62 10.72
C TYR A 248 27.26 10.57 9.60
N GLY A 249 28.15 9.60 9.79
CA GLY A 249 28.44 8.53 8.83
C GLY A 249 27.54 7.29 8.98
N ASP A 250 26.85 7.14 10.10
CA ASP A 250 26.02 5.98 10.45
C ASP A 250 24.58 6.40 10.78
N PRO A 251 23.75 6.69 9.76
CA PRO A 251 22.34 6.94 9.96
C PRO A 251 21.64 5.65 10.45
N LEU A 252 20.86 5.78 11.53
CA LEU A 252 20.11 4.69 12.15
C LEU A 252 18.64 4.66 11.71
N LEU A 253 18.02 5.83 11.64
CA LEU A 253 16.59 6.00 11.37
C LEU A 253 16.36 7.29 10.58
N VAL A 254 15.53 7.20 9.54
CA VAL A 254 14.91 8.37 8.89
C VAL A 254 13.43 8.43 9.28
N ASP A 255 13.01 9.55 9.89
CA ASP A 255 11.62 9.87 10.26
C ASP A 255 11.02 10.81 9.22
N LEU A 256 10.08 10.29 8.44
CA LEU A 256 9.27 11.06 7.50
C LEU A 256 7.89 11.29 8.10
N LYS A 257 7.50 12.54 8.34
CA LYS A 257 6.12 12.88 8.75
C LYS A 257 5.31 13.29 7.54
N LEU A 258 4.21 12.59 7.26
CA LEU A 258 3.28 13.01 6.23
C LEU A 258 2.48 14.23 6.68
N VAL A 259 2.14 15.06 5.71
CA VAL A 259 1.16 16.13 5.88
C VAL A 259 -0.17 15.51 6.29
N ALA A 260 -0.77 16.01 7.37
CA ALA A 260 -2.15 15.67 7.70
C ALA A 260 -3.05 16.22 6.59
N SER A 261 -3.60 15.32 5.78
CA SER A 261 -4.45 15.72 4.66
C SER A 261 -5.73 16.36 5.20
N SER A 262 -6.00 17.62 4.83
CA SER A 262 -7.24 18.34 5.17
C SER A 262 -8.47 17.84 4.43
N VAL A 263 -8.36 16.70 3.74
CA VAL A 263 -9.37 16.11 2.86
C VAL A 263 -10.66 15.79 3.63
N TYR A 264 -10.60 15.63 4.96
CA TYR A 264 -11.79 15.62 5.80
C TYR A 264 -11.50 16.40 7.10
N ASP A 265 -12.47 17.18 7.57
CA ASP A 265 -12.34 18.26 8.56
C ASP A 265 -12.11 17.79 10.03
N ILE A 266 -11.45 16.65 10.27
CA ILE A 266 -11.42 15.99 11.58
C ILE A 266 -10.06 15.36 11.92
N SER A 267 -9.48 15.82 13.03
CA SER A 267 -8.48 15.16 13.91
C SER A 267 -7.73 13.94 13.35
N TYR A 268 -6.96 14.12 12.27
CA TYR A 268 -6.13 13.05 11.72
C TYR A 268 -4.86 12.84 12.54
N PHE A 269 -4.51 11.58 12.79
CA PHE A 269 -3.19 11.23 13.29
C PHE A 269 -2.18 11.40 12.15
N PRO A 270 -1.10 12.18 12.34
CA PRO A 270 -0.09 12.32 11.30
C PRO A 270 0.58 10.97 11.07
N SER A 271 0.38 10.42 9.88
CA SER A 271 1.09 9.20 9.46
C SER A 271 2.58 9.48 9.36
N ARG A 272 3.39 8.52 9.76
CA ARG A 272 4.85 8.61 9.67
C ARG A 272 5.40 7.39 8.94
N TYR A 273 6.51 7.59 8.25
CA TYR A 273 7.32 6.49 7.73
C TYR A 273 8.65 6.46 8.44
N TYR A 274 9.00 5.30 8.97
CA TYR A 274 10.31 5.04 9.57
C TYR A 274 11.10 4.18 8.61
N ILE A 275 12.24 4.72 8.16
CA ILE A 275 13.17 4.00 7.30
C ILE A 275 14.38 3.63 8.14
N THR A 276 14.65 2.33 8.27
CA THR A 276 15.69 1.78 9.16
C THR A 276 16.47 0.69 8.44
N LYS A 277 17.68 0.39 8.92
CA LYS A 277 18.39 -0.81 8.50
C LYS A 277 17.59 -2.04 8.99
N ASN A 278 17.42 -3.03 8.11
CA ASN A 278 16.62 -4.23 8.37
C ASN A 278 17.47 -5.50 8.42
N THR A 279 18.70 -5.45 7.92
CA THR A 279 19.64 -6.56 8.01
C THR A 279 21.03 -6.07 8.47
N PRO A 280 21.84 -6.95 9.08
CA PRO A 280 23.22 -6.62 9.45
C PRO A 280 24.08 -6.17 8.27
N GLU A 281 23.73 -6.59 7.04
CA GLU A 281 24.39 -6.21 5.79
C GLU A 281 23.97 -4.83 5.28
N GLY A 282 23.05 -4.14 5.96
CA GLY A 282 22.68 -2.76 5.66
C GLY A 282 21.56 -2.57 4.65
N LYS A 283 20.73 -3.61 4.37
CA LYS A 283 19.50 -3.41 3.58
C LYS A 283 18.55 -2.50 4.37
N TRP A 284 17.98 -1.49 3.71
CA TRP A 284 17.00 -0.58 4.31
C TRP A 284 15.58 -1.13 4.13
N ASP A 285 14.73 -0.89 5.11
CA ASP A 285 13.30 -1.17 5.08
C ASP A 285 12.54 0.08 5.57
N ILE A 286 11.31 0.21 5.10
CA ILE A 286 10.43 1.34 5.36
C ILE A 286 9.16 0.81 6.02
N ARG A 287 8.70 1.43 7.11
CA ARG A 287 7.45 1.05 7.78
C ARG A 287 6.50 2.22 7.83
N LYS A 288 5.22 2.00 7.56
CA LYS A 288 4.19 3.02 7.75
C LYS A 288 3.58 2.83 9.13
N ILE A 289 3.69 3.85 9.97
CA ILE A 289 3.08 3.90 11.29
C ILE A 289 2.09 5.06 11.36
N PHE A 290 1.09 4.97 12.22
CA PHE A 290 0.12 6.05 12.44
C PHE A 290 -0.02 6.41 13.93
N SER A 291 0.55 5.61 14.81
CA SER A 291 0.50 5.86 16.24
C SER A 291 1.41 7.03 16.61
N GLU A 292 0.98 7.82 17.59
CA GLU A 292 1.85 8.84 18.16
C GLU A 292 2.97 8.19 18.97
N ILE A 293 4.20 8.35 18.49
CA ILE A 293 5.40 7.93 19.19
C ILE A 293 5.93 9.14 19.97
N LYS A 294 5.82 9.07 21.30
CA LYS A 294 6.37 10.10 22.21
C LYS A 294 7.89 10.08 22.15
N GLU A 295 8.44 11.02 21.40
CA GLU A 295 9.87 11.06 21.05
C GLU A 295 10.79 10.95 22.27
N LYS A 296 10.50 11.69 23.34
CA LYS A 296 11.30 11.72 24.58
C LYS A 296 11.52 10.34 25.22
N HIS A 297 10.55 9.44 25.13
CA HIS A 297 10.58 8.15 25.82
C HIS A 297 10.84 6.99 24.87
N ALA A 298 10.19 6.99 23.70
CA ALA A 298 10.24 5.87 22.78
C ALA A 298 11.47 5.87 21.87
N PHE A 299 11.93 7.04 21.40
CA PHE A 299 13.07 7.09 20.47
C PHE A 299 14.37 6.59 21.09
N PRO A 300 14.72 6.85 22.36
CA PRO A 300 15.89 6.25 23.00
C PRO A 300 15.88 4.72 22.91
N ILE A 301 14.71 4.08 23.13
CA ILE A 301 14.54 2.63 23.09
C ILE A 301 14.68 2.12 21.65
N ILE A 302 14.03 2.78 20.68
CA ILE A 302 14.11 2.44 19.25
C ILE A 302 15.56 2.52 18.76
N LEU A 303 16.24 3.64 19.01
CA LEU A 303 17.60 3.88 18.54
C LEU A 303 18.60 2.91 19.21
N GLN A 304 18.44 2.65 20.51
CA GLN A 304 19.26 1.65 21.20
C GLN A 304 19.05 0.25 20.64
N ASN A 305 17.81 -0.13 20.30
CA ASN A 305 17.51 -1.41 19.66
C ASN A 305 18.20 -1.51 18.29
N ILE A 306 18.13 -0.48 17.46
CA ILE A 306 18.82 -0.45 16.16
C ILE A 306 20.33 -0.60 16.33
N VAL A 307 20.94 0.10 17.28
CA VAL A 307 22.37 -0.04 17.58
C VAL A 307 22.73 -1.46 18.03
N SER A 308 21.92 -2.03 18.93
CA SER A 308 22.22 -3.34 19.55
C SER A 308 22.08 -4.49 18.57
N TYR A 309 21.10 -4.42 17.67
CA TYR A 309 20.78 -5.51 16.74
C TYR A 309 21.18 -5.21 15.29
N LYS A 310 21.75 -4.03 15.01
CA LYS A 310 22.06 -3.51 13.67
C LYS A 310 20.83 -3.39 12.75
N LYS A 311 19.63 -3.49 13.33
CA LYS A 311 18.33 -3.37 12.66
C LYS A 311 17.26 -2.99 13.67
N LEU A 312 16.13 -2.46 13.21
CA LEU A 312 14.95 -2.31 14.07
C LEU A 312 14.27 -3.67 14.29
N ASP A 313 14.58 -4.33 15.41
CA ASP A 313 14.03 -5.61 15.82
C ASP A 313 12.89 -5.39 16.82
N VAL A 314 11.67 -5.19 16.29
CA VAL A 314 10.49 -4.82 17.09
C VAL A 314 10.15 -5.86 18.15
N ASP A 315 10.35 -7.14 17.87
CA ASP A 315 10.08 -8.23 18.81
C ASP A 315 10.99 -8.20 20.04
N LYS A 316 12.12 -7.50 19.95
CA LYS A 316 13.10 -7.32 21.03
C LYS A 316 13.03 -5.95 21.70
N LEU A 317 12.11 -5.07 21.30
CA LEU A 317 11.89 -3.81 22.02
C LEU A 317 11.25 -4.09 23.38
N GLU A 318 11.58 -3.35 24.42
CA GLU A 318 10.76 -3.37 25.63
C GLU A 318 9.37 -2.82 25.29
N ASN A 319 8.29 -3.50 25.71
CA ASN A 319 6.93 -3.06 25.36
C ASN A 319 6.39 -1.96 26.28
N THR A 320 7.23 -0.98 26.59
CA THR A 320 6.87 0.18 27.41
C THR A 320 5.85 1.02 26.66
N ASP A 321 4.71 1.34 27.29
CA ASP A 321 3.60 2.11 26.70
C ASP A 321 3.04 1.54 25.37
N GLY A 322 3.12 0.22 25.16
CA GLY A 322 2.66 -0.43 23.92
C GLY A 322 3.48 -0.05 22.69
N LEU A 323 4.77 0.25 22.89
CA LEU A 323 5.66 0.71 21.82
C LEU A 323 5.76 -0.28 20.65
N ARG A 324 5.74 -1.59 20.92
CA ARG A 324 5.81 -2.60 19.86
C ARG A 324 4.63 -2.47 18.91
N GLU A 325 3.43 -2.39 19.46
CA GLU A 325 2.19 -2.28 18.70
C GLU A 325 2.08 -0.95 17.97
N LYS A 326 2.59 0.14 18.55
CA LYS A 326 2.63 1.45 17.90
C LYS A 326 3.59 1.51 16.71
N LEU A 327 4.59 0.63 16.68
CA LEU A 327 5.54 0.47 15.57
C LEU A 327 5.12 -0.58 14.54
N GLY A 328 3.95 -1.20 14.70
CA GLY A 328 3.38 -2.13 13.75
C GLY A 328 3.22 -1.50 12.37
N ASP A 329 3.68 -2.19 11.33
CA ASP A 329 3.61 -1.71 9.95
C ASP A 329 2.22 -1.94 9.36
N ILE A 330 1.54 -0.86 8.97
CA ILE A 330 0.17 -0.94 8.43
C ILE A 330 0.11 -1.17 6.92
N ARG A 331 1.25 -1.22 6.22
CA ARG A 331 1.26 -1.42 4.75
C ARG A 331 0.64 -2.75 4.32
N GLY A 332 0.72 -3.78 5.16
CA GLY A 332 0.14 -5.11 4.92
C GLY A 332 -1.35 -5.24 5.23
N GLY A 333 -2.02 -4.14 5.57
CA GLY A 333 -3.43 -4.13 5.95
C GLY A 333 -3.69 -4.49 7.42
N LEU A 334 -4.82 -4.01 7.91
CA LEU A 334 -5.23 -4.13 9.31
C LEU A 334 -6.12 -5.37 9.51
N THR A 335 -5.88 -6.08 10.61
CA THR A 335 -6.88 -7.02 11.16
C THR A 335 -7.76 -6.26 12.12
N ILE A 336 -9.00 -6.02 11.74
CA ILE A 336 -9.95 -5.27 12.55
C ILE A 336 -10.65 -6.24 13.49
N ASP A 337 -10.55 -6.00 14.80
CA ASP A 337 -11.12 -6.86 15.82
C ASP A 337 -12.31 -6.18 16.49
N LEU A 338 -13.51 -6.63 16.16
CA LEU A 338 -14.75 -6.04 16.68
C LEU A 338 -14.96 -6.39 18.16
N THR A 339 -14.32 -7.46 18.66
CA THR A 339 -14.47 -7.93 20.04
C THR A 339 -13.69 -7.11 21.06
N LYS A 340 -12.76 -6.26 20.61
CA LYS A 340 -11.85 -5.47 21.48
C LYS A 340 -12.26 -4.01 21.62
N THR A 341 -13.56 -3.76 21.74
CA THR A 341 -14.13 -2.40 21.73
C THR A 341 -14.82 -2.03 23.05
N GLU A 342 -14.17 -2.26 24.19
CA GLU A 342 -14.75 -2.07 25.54
C GLU A 342 -14.81 -0.59 26.03
N GLY A 343 -14.65 0.36 25.11
CA GLY A 343 -14.49 1.77 25.44
C GLY A 343 -15.72 2.60 25.73
N ALA A 344 -15.49 3.81 26.25
CA ALA A 344 -16.50 4.84 26.43
C ALA A 344 -16.81 5.59 25.11
N VAL A 345 -18.05 6.07 24.99
CA VAL A 345 -18.52 6.84 23.82
C VAL A 345 -17.78 8.18 23.73
N GLY A 346 -17.41 8.57 22.51
CA GLY A 346 -16.75 9.85 22.23
C GLY A 346 -15.24 9.89 22.50
N ILE A 347 -14.69 8.87 23.17
CA ILE A 347 -13.26 8.80 23.51
C ILE A 347 -12.53 7.91 22.49
N ILE A 348 -11.38 8.37 22.00
CA ILE A 348 -10.49 7.55 21.17
C ILE A 348 -9.80 6.54 22.08
N GLN A 349 -9.95 5.26 21.73
CA GLN A 349 -9.31 4.15 22.40
C GLN A 349 -8.49 3.33 21.43
N TYR A 350 -7.69 2.38 21.94
CA TYR A 350 -6.79 1.58 21.14
C TYR A 350 -6.90 0.11 21.55
N TYR A 351 -6.76 -0.79 20.58
CA TYR A 351 -6.55 -2.21 20.84
C TYR A 351 -5.38 -2.74 20.00
N SER A 352 -4.76 -3.83 20.48
CA SER A 352 -3.73 -4.54 19.71
C SER A 352 -4.34 -5.64 18.86
N SER A 353 -4.00 -5.66 17.58
CA SER A 353 -4.34 -6.72 16.64
C SER A 353 -3.18 -6.93 15.67
N ASP A 354 -2.71 -8.17 15.57
CA ASP A 354 -1.56 -8.57 14.75
C ASP A 354 -0.32 -7.67 14.91
N GLY A 355 -0.02 -7.27 16.16
CA GLY A 355 1.13 -6.42 16.46
C GLY A 355 0.96 -4.95 16.05
N VAL A 356 -0.26 -4.49 15.80
CA VAL A 356 -0.60 -3.09 15.46
C VAL A 356 -1.58 -2.51 16.49
N SER A 357 -1.30 -1.29 16.97
CA SER A 357 -2.14 -0.55 17.93
C SER A 357 -3.26 0.24 17.22
N ILE A 358 -4.40 -0.38 16.94
CA ILE A 358 -5.49 0.18 16.13
C ILE A 358 -6.39 1.12 16.95
N PRO A 359 -6.59 2.38 16.53
CA PRO A 359 -7.44 3.34 17.19
C PRO A 359 -8.89 3.09 16.79
N TYR A 360 -9.80 3.29 17.72
CA TYR A 360 -11.23 3.26 17.46
C TYR A 360 -11.95 4.31 18.30
N LYS A 361 -13.17 4.67 17.88
CA LYS A 361 -14.03 5.59 18.61
C LYS A 361 -15.46 5.09 18.54
N LYS A 362 -16.13 4.98 19.69
CA LYS A 362 -17.57 4.79 19.75
C LYS A 362 -18.27 6.13 19.52
N GLU A 363 -19.24 6.15 18.63
CA GLU A 363 -20.01 7.32 18.26
C GLU A 363 -21.48 7.06 18.58
N SER A 364 -22.12 8.01 19.25
CA SER A 364 -23.55 7.96 19.52
C SER A 364 -24.33 8.25 18.24
N SER A 365 -25.52 7.69 18.11
CA SER A 365 -26.45 8.04 17.04
C SER A 365 -26.63 9.55 16.97
N THR A 366 -26.51 10.12 15.78
CA THR A 366 -26.94 11.51 15.51
C THR A 366 -28.36 11.47 14.95
N ASN A 367 -29.04 12.62 14.88
CA ASN A 367 -30.39 12.69 14.28
C ASN A 367 -30.41 12.18 12.82
N THR A 368 -29.28 12.26 12.10
CA THR A 368 -29.11 11.74 10.73
C THR A 368 -28.77 10.24 10.68
N TYR A 369 -28.06 9.72 11.69
CA TYR A 369 -27.66 8.31 11.77
C TYR A 369 -28.22 7.67 13.05
N VAL A 370 -29.35 6.96 12.91
CA VAL A 370 -30.09 6.33 14.04
C VAL A 370 -29.33 5.14 14.69
N TYR A 371 -28.13 4.82 14.21
CA TYR A 371 -27.33 3.72 14.76
C TYR A 371 -26.21 4.23 15.66
N HIS A 372 -25.92 3.45 16.69
CA HIS A 372 -24.68 3.59 17.43
C HIS A 372 -23.58 2.89 16.62
N SER A 373 -22.45 3.57 16.41
CA SER A 373 -21.38 3.03 15.57
C SER A 373 -20.05 3.00 16.32
N THR A 374 -19.24 1.99 16.03
CA THR A 374 -17.83 2.01 16.39
C THR A 374 -17.04 2.24 15.12
N ARG A 375 -16.38 3.40 15.03
CA ARG A 375 -15.46 3.70 13.93
C ARG A 375 -14.09 3.13 14.25
N HIS A 376 -13.66 2.16 13.45
CA HIS A 376 -12.33 1.55 13.54
C HIS A 376 -11.32 2.31 12.67
N ALA A 377 -10.03 2.14 12.99
CA ALA A 377 -8.95 2.90 12.37
C ALA A 377 -9.20 4.43 12.42
N TYR A 378 -9.77 4.89 13.53
CA TYR A 378 -10.18 6.28 13.70
C TYR A 378 -8.98 7.23 13.53
N GLY A 379 -9.13 8.26 12.70
CA GLY A 379 -8.07 9.24 12.45
C GLY A 379 -6.91 8.74 11.58
N ILE A 380 -7.00 7.55 10.96
CA ILE A 380 -6.05 7.10 9.94
C ILE A 380 -6.59 7.54 8.57
N PRO A 381 -5.87 8.39 7.79
CA PRO A 381 -6.37 8.93 6.53
C PRO A 381 -6.69 7.89 5.44
N GLY A 382 -5.98 6.76 5.48
CA GLY A 382 -6.16 5.68 4.53
C GLY A 382 -5.44 4.40 4.97
N PHE A 383 -6.16 3.29 4.97
CA PHE A 383 -5.68 1.97 5.37
C PHE A 383 -6.32 0.87 4.52
N THR A 384 -5.71 -0.30 4.46
CA THR A 384 -6.32 -1.50 3.86
C THR A 384 -6.74 -2.45 4.99
N VAL A 385 -7.66 -3.37 4.71
CA VAL A 385 -8.12 -4.38 5.68
C VAL A 385 -7.81 -5.76 5.12
N LYS A 386 -7.22 -6.62 5.95
CA LYS A 386 -6.89 -8.01 5.57
C LYS A 386 -7.81 -9.04 6.21
N ASN A 387 -8.38 -8.74 7.37
CA ASN A 387 -9.31 -9.62 8.08
C ASN A 387 -10.20 -8.81 9.03
N ILE A 388 -11.42 -9.28 9.27
CA ILE A 388 -12.34 -8.73 10.28
C ILE A 388 -12.74 -9.86 11.23
N LYS A 389 -12.28 -9.78 12.48
CA LYS A 389 -12.65 -10.68 13.56
C LYS A 389 -13.99 -10.23 14.15
N THR A 390 -15.00 -11.07 14.03
CA THR A 390 -16.38 -10.73 14.40
C THR A 390 -16.78 -11.30 15.76
N GLY A 391 -15.97 -12.21 16.31
CA GLY A 391 -16.24 -12.88 17.60
C GLY A 391 -17.32 -13.97 17.53
N SER A 392 -17.95 -14.16 16.37
CA SER A 392 -19.08 -15.09 16.20
C SER A 392 -18.71 -16.43 15.54
N GLY A 393 -17.41 -16.74 15.43
CA GLY A 393 -16.90 -17.93 14.76
C GLY A 393 -16.90 -17.85 13.22
N ASN A 394 -17.53 -16.81 12.66
CA ASN A 394 -17.59 -16.52 11.22
C ASN A 394 -16.86 -15.20 10.93
N ASP A 395 -15.54 -15.20 10.98
CA ASP A 395 -14.73 -14.03 10.62
C ASP A 395 -14.83 -13.74 9.10
N ILE A 396 -14.66 -12.47 8.72
CA ILE A 396 -14.64 -12.06 7.31
C ILE A 396 -13.17 -12.02 6.86
N THR A 397 -12.77 -13.10 6.21
CA THR A 397 -11.41 -13.36 5.71
C THR A 397 -11.10 -12.57 4.43
N GLU A 398 -9.82 -12.49 4.08
CA GLU A 398 -9.31 -11.71 2.93
C GLU A 398 -10.04 -12.01 1.61
N ASP A 399 -10.39 -13.27 1.36
CA ASP A 399 -11.11 -13.71 0.17
C ASP A 399 -12.57 -13.23 0.09
N LYS A 400 -13.13 -12.73 1.21
CA LYS A 400 -14.48 -12.14 1.29
C LYS A 400 -14.46 -10.62 1.35
N LEU A 401 -13.29 -10.02 1.53
CA LEU A 401 -13.09 -8.59 1.63
C LEU A 401 -12.95 -7.96 0.24
N PRO A 402 -13.06 -6.61 0.13
CA PRO A 402 -12.60 -5.91 -1.07
C PRO A 402 -11.15 -6.32 -1.40
N PRO A 403 -10.70 -6.20 -2.66
CA PRO A 403 -9.32 -6.51 -3.03
C PRO A 403 -8.32 -5.90 -2.03
N SER A 404 -7.28 -6.62 -1.62
CA SER A 404 -6.40 -6.20 -0.52
C SER A 404 -5.63 -4.88 -0.75
N SER A 405 -5.59 -4.39 -2.00
CA SER A 405 -5.09 -3.06 -2.34
C SER A 405 -6.13 -1.92 -2.19
N THR A 406 -7.38 -2.24 -1.87
CA THR A 406 -8.47 -1.27 -1.70
C THR A 406 -8.22 -0.42 -0.48
N LEU A 407 -7.88 0.85 -0.71
CA LEU A 407 -7.70 1.82 0.36
C LEU A 407 -9.07 2.24 0.89
N LEU A 408 -9.26 2.16 2.21
CA LEU A 408 -10.44 2.59 2.93
C LEU A 408 -10.17 3.94 3.61
N GLY A 409 -11.16 4.85 3.54
CA GLY A 409 -11.20 6.09 4.31
C GLY A 409 -11.99 5.98 5.62
N GLY A 410 -12.77 4.91 5.78
CA GLY A 410 -13.54 4.67 7.00
C GLY A 410 -14.02 3.22 7.12
N PHE A 411 -14.17 2.78 8.36
CA PHE A 411 -14.81 1.50 8.69
C PHE A 411 -15.65 1.68 9.96
N TYR A 412 -16.96 1.47 9.81
CA TYR A 412 -17.95 1.49 10.88
C TYR A 412 -18.52 0.11 11.15
N ALA A 413 -18.57 -0.27 12.42
CA ALA A 413 -19.42 -1.35 12.91
C ALA A 413 -20.68 -0.73 13.52
N ASN A 414 -21.85 -1.06 13.00
CA ASN A 414 -23.11 -0.42 13.36
C ASN A 414 -23.98 -1.33 14.21
N TYR A 415 -24.48 -0.81 15.34
CA TYR A 415 -25.17 -1.56 16.38
C TYR A 415 -26.60 -1.04 16.59
N SER A 416 -27.49 -1.95 16.97
CA SER A 416 -28.80 -1.59 17.52
C SER A 416 -28.66 -1.25 19.00
N GLY A 417 -29.11 -0.06 19.38
CA GLY A 417 -29.12 0.40 20.77
C GLY A 417 -27.79 0.96 21.28
N SER A 418 -27.86 1.69 22.38
CA SER A 418 -26.74 2.43 22.98
C SER A 418 -25.72 1.56 23.71
N GLY A 419 -26.04 0.28 23.94
CA GLY A 419 -25.13 -0.68 24.58
C GLY A 419 -24.03 -1.21 23.66
N TYR A 420 -24.10 -1.02 22.34
CA TYR A 420 -23.17 -1.61 21.36
C TYR A 420 -23.10 -3.14 21.41
N GLU A 421 -24.16 -3.82 21.87
CA GLU A 421 -24.16 -5.28 22.07
C GLU A 421 -24.61 -6.05 20.82
N ARG A 422 -25.52 -5.47 20.05
CA ARG A 422 -26.13 -6.14 18.89
C ARG A 422 -25.66 -5.50 17.59
N LEU A 423 -24.58 -6.04 17.05
CA LEU A 423 -24.03 -5.69 15.73
C LEU A 423 -25.04 -6.01 14.63
N LEU A 424 -25.36 -5.02 13.81
CA LEU A 424 -26.31 -5.13 12.70
C LEU A 424 -25.58 -5.34 11.37
N PHE A 425 -24.68 -4.43 11.03
CA PHE A 425 -23.95 -4.45 9.77
C PHE A 425 -22.60 -3.73 9.90
N LEU A 426 -21.71 -4.01 8.95
CA LEU A 426 -20.44 -3.31 8.78
C LEU A 426 -20.53 -2.43 7.54
N GLU A 427 -19.90 -1.26 7.60
CA GLU A 427 -19.76 -0.34 6.48
C GLU A 427 -18.28 0.01 6.30
N LEU A 428 -17.76 -0.29 5.12
CA LEU A 428 -16.40 0.02 4.70
C LEU A 428 -16.48 1.07 3.59
N ILE A 429 -15.97 2.26 3.87
CA ILE A 429 -15.98 3.39 2.94
C ILE A 429 -14.66 3.41 2.19
N CYS A 430 -14.70 3.23 0.87
CA CYS A 430 -13.49 3.37 0.06
C CYS A 430 -12.98 4.80 0.11
N PHE A 431 -11.65 4.91 0.14
CA PHE A 431 -11.00 6.19 -0.02
C PHE A 431 -11.44 6.82 -1.35
N HIS A 432 -11.66 8.13 -1.34
CA HIS A 432 -12.06 8.89 -2.51
C HIS A 432 -11.44 10.29 -2.42
N TYR A 433 -11.40 11.01 -3.55
CA TYR A 433 -10.91 12.38 -3.58
C TYR A 433 -12.11 13.34 -3.45
N PRO A 434 -12.23 14.14 -2.38
CA PRO A 434 -13.42 14.94 -2.10
C PRO A 434 -13.76 15.95 -3.20
N THR A 435 -12.75 16.47 -3.90
CA THR A 435 -12.98 17.45 -4.97
C THR A 435 -13.38 16.80 -6.30
N ALA A 436 -13.35 15.47 -6.39
CA ALA A 436 -13.72 14.72 -7.60
C ALA A 436 -15.18 14.30 -7.50
N THR A 437 -16.09 15.27 -7.51
CA THR A 437 -17.49 15.08 -7.11
C THR A 437 -18.29 14.12 -8.00
N GLU A 438 -17.88 14.00 -9.26
CA GLU A 438 -18.50 13.11 -10.26
C GLU A 438 -17.87 11.72 -10.28
N PHE A 439 -16.79 11.50 -9.51
CA PHE A 439 -16.10 10.22 -9.53
C PHE A 439 -16.91 9.19 -8.75
N PRO A 440 -16.85 7.91 -9.17
CA PRO A 440 -17.54 6.86 -8.46
C PRO A 440 -16.96 6.70 -7.05
N VAL A 441 -17.85 6.49 -6.10
CA VAL A 441 -17.54 6.17 -4.71
C VAL A 441 -18.13 4.80 -4.43
N PHE A 442 -17.33 3.96 -3.79
CA PHE A 442 -17.74 2.61 -3.41
C PHE A 442 -17.85 2.49 -1.90
N PHE A 443 -18.97 1.91 -1.46
CA PHE A 443 -19.19 1.49 -0.08
C PHE A 443 -19.39 -0.02 -0.08
N TYR A 444 -18.69 -0.73 0.78
CA TYR A 444 -18.94 -2.14 1.01
C TYR A 444 -19.73 -2.31 2.30
N TYR A 445 -20.85 -3.01 2.20
CA TYR A 445 -21.69 -3.36 3.34
C TYR A 445 -21.57 -4.85 3.61
N TYR A 446 -21.48 -5.22 4.89
CA TYR A 446 -21.61 -6.61 5.31
C TYR A 446 -22.78 -6.74 6.27
N SER A 447 -23.73 -7.62 5.97
CA SER A 447 -24.86 -7.94 6.86
C SER A 447 -25.01 -9.46 6.97
N LYS A 448 -25.65 -9.93 8.04
CA LYS A 448 -25.88 -11.37 8.23
C LYS A 448 -27.09 -11.84 7.43
N ASP A 449 -26.96 -12.97 6.75
CA ASP A 449 -28.07 -13.64 6.08
C ASP A 449 -28.97 -14.42 7.06
N GLU A 450 -29.89 -15.23 6.54
CA GLU A 450 -30.78 -16.07 7.35
C GLU A 450 -30.04 -17.17 8.14
N ASN A 451 -28.85 -17.56 7.68
CA ASN A 451 -27.99 -18.56 8.30
C ASN A 451 -26.92 -17.94 9.21
N TYR A 452 -27.06 -16.64 9.55
CA TYR A 452 -26.11 -15.87 10.34
C TYR A 452 -24.70 -15.78 9.71
N GLN A 453 -24.59 -15.98 8.40
CA GLN A 453 -23.35 -15.83 7.64
C GLN A 453 -23.21 -14.40 7.13
N TRP A 454 -21.99 -13.86 7.18
CA TRP A 454 -21.72 -12.53 6.63
C TRP A 454 -21.78 -12.55 5.11
N GLN A 455 -22.63 -11.70 4.55
CA GLN A 455 -22.75 -11.46 3.14
C GLN A 455 -22.30 -10.04 2.80
N GLY A 456 -21.40 -9.92 1.82
CA GLY A 456 -20.94 -8.64 1.29
C GLY A 456 -21.88 -8.09 0.22
N TYR A 457 -21.97 -6.76 0.17
CA TYR A 457 -22.70 -5.96 -0.81
C TYR A 457 -21.85 -4.75 -1.19
N ILE A 458 -22.00 -4.24 -2.41
CA ILE A 458 -21.30 -3.05 -2.88
C ILE A 458 -22.31 -2.01 -3.37
N LEU A 459 -22.24 -0.81 -2.80
CA LEU A 459 -22.95 0.37 -3.29
C LEU A 459 -22.00 1.14 -4.19
N THR A 460 -22.45 1.39 -5.42
CA THR A 460 -21.80 2.31 -6.35
C THR A 460 -22.60 3.60 -6.45
N THR A 461 -21.97 4.71 -6.09
CA THR A 461 -22.58 6.05 -6.14
C THR A 461 -21.56 7.09 -6.61
N THR A 462 -21.89 8.38 -6.55
CA THR A 462 -20.97 9.51 -6.75
C THR A 462 -20.94 10.34 -5.48
N MET A 463 -19.93 11.21 -5.30
CA MET A 463 -19.85 12.04 -4.10
C MET A 463 -21.11 12.89 -3.89
N ASN A 464 -21.65 13.49 -4.95
CA ASN A 464 -22.86 14.33 -4.88
C ASN A 464 -24.10 13.57 -4.40
N ASN A 465 -24.19 12.28 -4.70
CA ASN A 465 -25.34 11.44 -4.35
C ASN A 465 -25.08 10.55 -3.13
N SER A 466 -23.83 10.47 -2.67
CA SER A 466 -23.40 9.48 -1.68
C SER A 466 -24.18 9.56 -0.38
N THR A 467 -24.43 10.76 0.16
CA THR A 467 -25.22 10.93 1.38
C THR A 467 -26.61 10.33 1.26
N ALA A 468 -27.37 10.70 0.23
CA ALA A 468 -28.75 10.22 0.04
C ALA A 468 -28.81 8.72 -0.27
N ASP A 469 -27.85 8.19 -1.03
CA ASP A 469 -27.76 6.77 -1.35
C ASP A 469 -27.39 5.94 -0.11
N VAL A 470 -26.43 6.39 0.70
CA VAL A 470 -26.06 5.76 1.98
C VAL A 470 -27.23 5.77 2.96
N GLU A 471 -27.93 6.90 3.10
CA GLU A 471 -29.14 7.01 3.92
C GLU A 471 -30.21 6.02 3.47
N SER A 472 -30.40 5.86 2.16
CA SER A 472 -31.34 4.89 1.59
C SER A 472 -30.94 3.44 1.90
N VAL A 473 -29.64 3.10 1.85
CA VAL A 473 -29.15 1.75 2.26
C VAL A 473 -29.42 1.52 3.75
N ILE A 474 -29.15 2.52 4.58
CA ILE A 474 -29.35 2.46 6.03
C ILE A 474 -30.83 2.28 6.37
N GLU A 475 -31.72 3.01 5.70
CA GLU A 475 -33.18 2.86 5.81
C GLU A 475 -33.63 1.45 5.42
N HIS A 476 -33.17 0.96 4.27
CA HIS A 476 -33.45 -0.40 3.82
C HIS A 476 -33.03 -1.47 4.84
N ILE A 477 -31.84 -1.35 5.41
CA ILE A 477 -31.34 -2.26 6.44
C ILE A 477 -32.24 -2.23 7.69
N LYS A 478 -32.78 -1.06 8.08
CA LYS A 478 -33.71 -0.93 9.23
C LYS A 478 -35.01 -1.69 8.96
N GLU A 479 -35.64 -1.40 7.84
CA GLU A 479 -36.93 -1.97 7.45
C GLU A 479 -36.86 -3.50 7.27
N ASN A 480 -35.67 -4.01 6.94
CA ASN A 480 -35.40 -5.42 6.75
C ASN A 480 -34.65 -6.06 7.94
N TYR A 481 -34.82 -5.53 9.15
CA TYR A 481 -34.34 -6.12 10.41
C TYR A 481 -32.82 -6.41 10.45
N GLY A 482 -32.01 -5.52 9.89
CA GLY A 482 -30.56 -5.63 9.85
C GLY A 482 -30.01 -6.37 8.61
N LYS A 483 -30.84 -6.67 7.62
CA LYS A 483 -30.46 -7.41 6.41
C LYS A 483 -30.58 -6.54 5.15
N ILE A 484 -29.79 -6.86 4.12
CA ILE A 484 -29.97 -6.29 2.78
C ILE A 484 -30.73 -7.30 1.91
N ASN A 485 -32.01 -7.03 1.65
CA ASN A 485 -32.83 -7.79 0.70
C ASN A 485 -32.80 -7.12 -0.69
N LEU A 486 -32.15 -7.76 -1.67
CA LEU A 486 -32.01 -7.19 -3.02
C LEU A 486 -33.32 -7.16 -3.82
N GLU A 487 -34.29 -8.00 -3.50
CA GLU A 487 -35.60 -8.06 -4.19
C GLU A 487 -36.56 -6.95 -3.74
N ARG A 488 -36.23 -6.30 -2.61
CA ARG A 488 -37.01 -5.22 -2.02
C ARG A 488 -36.29 -3.89 -2.09
N LEU A 489 -35.28 -3.76 -2.95
CA LEU A 489 -34.65 -2.48 -3.18
C LEU A 489 -35.67 -1.57 -3.83
N GLY A 490 -36.03 -0.48 -3.14
CA GLY A 490 -36.77 0.60 -3.78
C GLY A 490 -35.98 1.21 -4.94
N ASP A 491 -36.66 1.96 -5.80
CA ASP A 491 -36.09 2.53 -7.04
C ASP A 491 -34.79 3.33 -6.82
N LYS A 492 -34.60 3.90 -5.63
CA LYS A 492 -33.40 4.66 -5.26
C LYS A 492 -32.10 3.84 -5.28
N LEU A 493 -32.18 2.55 -4.92
CA LEU A 493 -31.02 1.67 -4.77
C LEU A 493 -30.88 0.65 -5.90
N THR A 494 -31.96 0.40 -6.66
CA THR A 494 -31.97 -0.53 -7.78
C THR A 494 -30.91 -0.16 -8.81
N GLY A 495 -30.01 -1.11 -9.10
CA GLY A 495 -28.88 -0.91 -10.02
C GLY A 495 -27.65 -0.21 -9.42
N LYS A 496 -27.73 0.30 -8.18
CA LYS A 496 -26.59 0.89 -7.45
C LYS A 496 -26.01 -0.03 -6.38
N LEU A 497 -26.89 -0.74 -5.66
CA LEU A 497 -26.51 -1.72 -4.63
C LEU A 497 -26.60 -3.14 -5.21
N THR A 498 -25.49 -3.85 -5.21
CA THR A 498 -25.41 -5.23 -5.72
C THR A 498 -24.79 -6.16 -4.68
N LYS A 499 -25.04 -7.47 -4.82
CA LYS A 499 -24.34 -8.48 -4.02
C LYS A 499 -22.86 -8.43 -4.37
N TYR A 500 -22.01 -8.24 -3.37
CA TYR A 500 -20.58 -8.32 -3.60
C TYR A 500 -20.19 -9.79 -3.73
N THR A 501 -19.73 -10.14 -4.93
CA THR A 501 -19.08 -11.42 -5.18
C THR A 501 -17.59 -11.10 -5.25
N PRO A 502 -16.78 -11.53 -4.26
CA PRO A 502 -15.35 -11.48 -4.40
C PRO A 502 -14.97 -12.14 -5.72
N ASP A 503 -13.86 -11.72 -6.34
CA ASP A 503 -13.36 -12.44 -7.50
C ASP A 503 -12.91 -13.82 -7.01
N THR A 504 -13.85 -14.77 -6.96
CA THR A 504 -13.54 -16.18 -6.74
C THR A 504 -12.71 -16.56 -7.93
N LEU A 505 -11.41 -16.68 -7.68
CA LEU A 505 -10.46 -17.15 -8.66
C LEU A 505 -10.88 -18.57 -8.99
N GLU A 506 -11.74 -18.74 -9.99
CA GLU A 506 -11.91 -20.03 -10.62
C GLU A 506 -10.51 -20.38 -11.15
N VAL A 507 -9.81 -21.21 -10.38
CA VAL A 507 -8.72 -22.00 -10.92
C VAL A 507 -9.44 -22.85 -11.93
N GLU A 508 -9.45 -22.42 -13.19
CA GLU A 508 -9.57 -23.34 -14.30
C GLU A 508 -8.49 -24.38 -14.00
N LYS A 509 -8.92 -25.49 -13.41
CA LYS A 509 -8.13 -26.71 -13.40
C LYS A 509 -7.94 -26.95 -14.87
N ASP A 510 -6.75 -26.60 -15.34
CA ASP A 510 -6.33 -26.83 -16.69
C ASP A 510 -6.40 -28.35 -16.86
N GLU A 511 -7.56 -28.86 -17.29
CA GLU A 511 -7.76 -30.21 -17.80
C GLU A 511 -7.03 -30.30 -19.15
N SER A 512 -5.75 -29.93 -19.14
CA SER A 512 -4.82 -30.43 -20.12
C SER A 512 -4.80 -31.94 -19.91
N LYS A 513 -5.64 -32.61 -20.71
CA LYS A 513 -5.51 -34.02 -21.06
C LYS A 513 -4.14 -34.18 -21.70
N GLY A 514 -3.12 -34.23 -20.87
CA GLY A 514 -1.80 -34.72 -21.22
C GLY A 514 -1.98 -36.17 -21.61
N LYS A 515 -2.11 -36.41 -22.92
CA LYS A 515 -1.66 -37.65 -23.53
C LYS A 515 -0.14 -37.74 -23.29
N TYR A 516 0.24 -38.15 -22.08
CA TYR A 516 1.54 -38.72 -21.82
C TYR A 516 1.50 -40.16 -22.32
N THR A 517 1.93 -40.35 -23.55
CA THR A 517 2.42 -41.64 -24.02
C THR A 517 3.88 -41.77 -23.60
N GLY A 518 4.19 -42.77 -22.77
CA GLY A 518 5.51 -43.40 -22.76
C GLY A 518 6.35 -43.28 -21.48
N LEU A 519 6.25 -44.31 -20.64
CA LEU A 519 7.35 -45.05 -19.99
C LEU A 519 8.46 -44.25 -19.28
N SER A 520 8.45 -44.28 -17.95
CA SER A 520 9.49 -45.00 -17.21
C SER A 520 8.99 -45.43 -15.83
N THR A 521 9.25 -46.70 -15.56
CA THR A 521 9.00 -47.45 -14.33
C THR A 521 10.01 -47.01 -13.27
N GLU A 522 9.57 -46.69 -12.05
CA GLU A 522 10.09 -47.25 -10.79
C GLU A 522 9.57 -46.53 -9.54
N ALA A 523 8.88 -47.33 -8.71
CA ALA A 523 8.74 -47.28 -7.25
C ALA A 523 8.36 -45.95 -6.54
N ILE A 524 7.05 -45.79 -6.29
CA ILE A 524 6.53 -45.04 -5.15
C ILE A 524 6.37 -46.02 -3.99
N ALA A 525 7.24 -45.91 -2.98
CA ALA A 525 7.00 -46.49 -1.65
C ALA A 525 6.35 -45.42 -0.77
N GLY A 526 5.06 -45.58 -0.50
CA GLY A 526 4.33 -44.76 0.46
C GLY A 526 4.70 -45.14 1.89
N ILE A 527 4.92 -44.14 2.73
CA ILE A 527 4.92 -44.32 4.20
C ILE A 527 3.96 -43.30 4.79
N SER A 528 2.79 -43.80 5.15
CA SER A 528 1.87 -43.24 6.14
C SER A 528 2.46 -43.44 7.54
N ILE A 529 2.45 -42.41 8.38
CA ILE A 529 2.74 -42.55 9.82
C ILE A 529 1.59 -41.91 10.60
N ALA A 530 0.77 -42.79 11.18
CA ALA A 530 -0.05 -42.51 12.34
C ALA A 530 0.84 -42.51 13.59
N GLY A 531 0.56 -41.61 14.53
CA GLY A 531 1.35 -41.45 15.74
C GLY A 531 1.08 -42.52 16.80
N VAL A 532 2.13 -42.85 17.57
CA VAL A 532 2.05 -43.35 18.95
C VAL A 532 3.32 -42.90 19.69
N SER A 533 3.10 -42.52 20.94
CA SER A 533 3.98 -42.12 22.06
C SER A 533 5.27 -42.92 22.30
N GLY A 534 6.30 -42.25 22.83
CA GLY A 534 7.37 -42.92 23.60
C GLY A 534 8.70 -42.15 23.69
N THR A 535 8.93 -41.54 24.85
CA THR A 535 10.18 -41.05 25.47
C THR A 535 11.56 -41.45 24.89
N GLY A 536 12.50 -40.50 24.81
CA GLY A 536 13.92 -40.73 25.13
C GLY A 536 15.00 -40.27 24.13
N ILE A 537 15.49 -39.04 24.32
CA ILE A 537 16.87 -38.50 24.13
C ILE A 537 17.79 -39.15 23.08
N ALA A 538 18.12 -38.40 22.01
CA ALA A 538 19.50 -38.21 21.51
C ALA A 538 19.51 -37.10 20.44
N GLY A 539 20.31 -36.06 20.68
CA GLY A 539 20.53 -34.99 19.71
C GLY A 539 21.51 -35.41 18.61
N ILE A 540 21.17 -35.11 17.36
CA ILE A 540 22.14 -34.97 16.27
C ILE A 540 21.69 -33.82 15.38
N THR A 541 22.41 -32.70 15.48
CA THR A 541 22.43 -31.61 14.51
C THR A 541 23.23 -32.07 13.28
N ILE A 542 22.62 -32.09 12.10
CA ILE A 542 23.36 -32.16 10.82
C ILE A 542 23.02 -30.91 10.03
N TRP A 543 23.92 -29.94 10.17
CA TRP A 543 24.03 -28.74 9.37
C TRP A 543 24.93 -29.09 8.18
N LYS A 544 24.42 -29.01 6.94
CA LYS A 544 25.24 -29.13 5.73
C LYS A 544 24.93 -27.98 4.78
N TRP A 545 25.85 -27.02 4.77
CA TRP A 545 26.10 -26.12 3.64
C TRP A 545 26.85 -26.87 2.54
N PRO A 546 26.61 -26.53 1.26
CA PRO A 546 27.61 -26.66 0.22
C PRO A 546 28.25 -25.30 -0.08
N SER A 547 29.55 -25.24 0.16
CA SER A 547 30.52 -24.25 -0.27
C SER A 547 30.76 -24.37 -1.79
N ILE A 548 30.71 -23.27 -2.54
CA ILE A 548 31.42 -23.15 -3.82
C ILE A 548 32.23 -21.84 -3.82
N VAL A 549 33.48 -22.02 -4.24
CA VAL A 549 34.66 -21.18 -4.15
C VAL A 549 34.76 -20.17 -5.29
N SER A 550 35.29 -19.01 -4.90
CA SER A 550 36.06 -17.96 -5.56
C SER A 550 36.40 -18.03 -7.05
N PHE A 551 36.35 -16.84 -7.69
CA PHE A 551 37.36 -16.41 -8.66
C PHE A 551 37.75 -14.95 -8.38
N LEU A 552 39.05 -14.74 -8.16
CA LEU A 552 39.73 -13.46 -8.03
C LEU A 552 40.88 -13.51 -9.06
N ILE A 553 40.91 -12.60 -10.03
CA ILE A 553 42.13 -12.25 -10.76
C ILE A 553 42.21 -10.73 -10.84
N THR A 554 43.35 -10.25 -10.34
CA THR A 554 43.85 -8.88 -10.29
C THR A 554 44.70 -8.56 -11.54
N ARG A 555 44.86 -7.26 -11.82
CA ARG A 555 45.82 -6.52 -12.68
C ARG A 555 45.10 -5.84 -13.86
N LEU A 556 45.19 -4.53 -14.08
CA LEU A 556 46.14 -3.48 -13.70
C LEU A 556 45.41 -2.22 -13.21
#